data_AF-A0A645IZX7-F1
#
_entry.id   AF-A0A645IZX7-F1
#
_cell.length_a   1.000
_cell.length_b   1.000
_cell.length_c   1.000
_cell.angle_alpha   90.00
_cell.angle_beta   90.00
_cell.angle_gamma   90.00
#
_symmetry.space_group_name_H-M   'P 1'
#
loop_
_entity.id
_entity.type
_entity.pdbx_description
1 polymer ?
#
loop_
_entity_poly.entity_id
_entity_poly.type
_entity_poly.pdbx_seq_one_letter_code
_entity_poly.pdbx_strand_id
1 'polypeptide(L)'
;MDRTISRELGAEVALVPGAGAAGAMGAGALAFFGATLRRGIETVLDTVRFEEQIQGADFVVTGEGRIDGQSLRGKVVIGVARRAKAAGVPVVAIVGDVADDIGGVYDAGVTAVFSINRQAIPVSEAKKRSERDYRMTVQNMVRLLLAARDFR
;
A
#
# COMPACT_ATOMS: atom_id res chain seq x y z
N MET A 1 15.50 23.30 18.22
CA MET A 1 15.96 22.72 16.95
C MET A 1 15.56 23.60 15.77
N ASP A 2 14.27 23.85 15.54
CA ASP A 2 13.78 24.69 14.44
C ASP A 2 14.39 26.11 14.40
N ARG A 3 14.37 26.86 15.52
CA ARG A 3 15.03 28.17 15.61
C ARG A 3 16.53 28.15 15.28
N THR A 4 17.22 27.06 15.61
CA THR A 4 18.64 26.89 15.29
C THR A 4 18.81 26.61 13.80
N ILE A 5 17.99 25.72 13.21
CA ILE A 5 18.01 25.42 11.78
C ILE A 5 17.71 26.67 10.95
N SER A 6 16.67 27.44 11.31
CA SER A 6 16.33 28.68 10.63
C SER A 6 17.46 29.71 10.70
N ARG A 7 18.09 29.87 11.87
CA ARG A 7 19.20 30.82 12.06
C ARG A 7 20.48 30.41 11.32
N GLU A 8 20.89 29.15 11.42
CA GLU A 8 22.18 28.68 10.90
C GLU A 8 22.13 28.28 9.42
N LEU A 9 20.96 27.82 8.93
CA LEU A 9 20.79 27.28 7.57
C LEU A 9 19.80 28.08 6.72
N GLY A 10 19.10 29.06 7.28
CA GLY A 10 18.09 29.83 6.56
C GLY A 10 16.87 29.01 6.11
N ALA A 11 16.70 27.80 6.65
CA ALA A 11 15.66 26.86 6.24
C ALA A 11 14.49 26.87 7.23
N GLU A 12 13.27 27.08 6.74
CA GLU A 12 12.04 26.95 7.53
C GLU A 12 11.42 25.57 7.31
N VAL A 13 11.61 24.66 8.28
CA VAL A 13 11.22 23.25 8.14
C VAL A 13 10.15 22.81 9.14
N ALA A 14 9.88 23.57 10.21
CA ALA A 14 8.94 23.18 11.26
C ALA A 14 7.50 22.93 10.76
N LEU A 15 7.04 23.72 9.78
CA LEU A 15 5.67 23.64 9.28
C LEU A 15 5.52 22.74 8.05
N VAL A 16 6.62 22.18 7.53
CA VAL A 16 6.56 21.30 6.36
C VAL A 16 5.92 19.96 6.77
N PRO A 17 4.80 19.54 6.15
CA PRO A 17 4.17 18.26 6.46
C PRO A 17 5.16 17.09 6.29
N GLY A 18 5.29 16.28 7.34
CA GLY A 18 6.23 15.15 7.37
C GLY A 18 7.63 15.51 7.89
N ALA A 19 7.93 16.78 8.21
CA ALA A 19 9.22 17.17 8.80
C ALA A 19 9.50 16.45 10.13
N GLY A 20 8.46 16.12 10.91
CA GLY A 20 8.59 15.34 12.15
C GLY A 20 8.85 13.85 11.99
N ALA A 21 8.85 13.31 10.76
CA ALA A 21 9.02 11.88 10.50
C ALA A 21 10.33 11.34 11.10
N ALA A 22 10.25 10.12 11.67
CA ALA A 22 11.35 9.43 12.32
C ALA A 22 12.12 10.29 13.35
N GLY A 23 11.38 11.05 14.18
CA GLY A 23 11.99 11.91 15.21
C GLY A 23 12.66 13.16 14.64
N ALA A 24 12.00 13.83 13.70
CA ALA A 24 12.49 15.01 12.98
C ALA A 24 13.67 14.77 12.00
N MET A 25 13.93 13.52 11.62
CA MET A 25 14.85 13.20 10.52
C MET A 25 14.39 13.84 9.20
N GLY A 26 13.07 13.92 8.96
CA GLY A 26 12.52 14.62 7.80
C GLY A 26 12.95 16.09 7.74
N ALA A 27 12.90 16.80 8.87
CA ALA A 27 13.36 18.18 8.99
C ALA A 27 14.88 18.30 8.70
N GLY A 28 15.67 17.35 9.19
CA GLY A 28 17.10 17.28 8.88
C GLY A 28 17.37 17.08 7.38
N ALA A 29 16.64 16.16 6.74
CA ALA A 29 16.80 15.92 5.31
C ALA A 29 16.48 17.16 4.46
N LEU A 30 15.42 17.88 4.82
CA LEU A 30 15.05 19.16 4.18
C LEU A 30 16.15 20.21 4.38
N ALA A 31 16.57 20.44 5.63
CA ALA A 31 17.46 21.54 5.98
C ALA A 31 18.91 21.35 5.53
N PHE A 32 19.44 20.13 5.62
CA PHE A 32 20.87 19.85 5.37
C PHE A 32 21.15 19.35 3.95
N PHE A 33 20.21 18.65 3.32
CA PHE A 33 20.42 18.04 2.00
C PHE A 33 19.57 18.65 0.90
N GLY A 34 18.73 19.64 1.21
CA GLY A 34 17.75 20.17 0.24
C GLY A 34 16.81 19.09 -0.28
N ALA A 35 16.57 18.04 0.50
CA ALA A 35 15.73 16.92 0.07
C ALA A 35 14.28 17.37 -0.12
N THR A 36 13.47 16.53 -0.78
CA THR A 36 12.02 16.74 -0.87
C THR A 36 11.30 15.56 -0.23
N LEU A 37 10.35 15.84 0.65
CA LEU A 37 9.52 14.79 1.25
C LEU A 37 8.46 14.33 0.25
N ARG A 38 8.45 13.03 -0.04
CA ARG A 38 7.51 12.38 -0.95
C ARG A 38 6.77 11.25 -0.25
N ARG A 39 5.60 10.88 -0.75
CA ARG A 39 4.86 9.71 -0.26
C ARG A 39 5.65 8.43 -0.57
N GLY A 40 5.89 7.62 0.46
CA GLY A 40 6.75 6.43 0.34
C GLY A 40 6.32 5.47 -0.77
N ILE A 41 5.02 5.16 -0.87
CA ILE A 41 4.52 4.25 -1.92
C ILE A 41 4.75 4.81 -3.33
N GLU A 42 4.47 6.10 -3.55
CA GLU A 42 4.69 6.72 -4.87
C GLU A 42 6.17 6.67 -5.24
N THR A 43 7.06 6.98 -4.29
CA THR A 43 8.51 6.87 -4.50
C THR A 43 8.92 5.45 -4.85
N VAL A 44 8.40 4.43 -4.15
CA VAL A 44 8.71 3.02 -4.44
C VAL A 44 8.24 2.63 -5.84
N LEU A 45 6.99 2.96 -6.20
CA LEU A 45 6.41 2.62 -7.51
C LEU A 45 7.18 3.27 -8.66
N ASP A 46 7.52 4.55 -8.52
CA ASP A 46 8.36 5.25 -9.50
C ASP A 46 9.75 4.59 -9.62
N THR A 47 10.36 4.22 -8.48
CA THR A 47 11.70 3.63 -8.43
C THR A 47 11.77 2.26 -9.12
N VAL A 48 10.74 1.43 -8.97
CA VAL A 48 10.66 0.11 -9.60
C VAL A 48 10.07 0.17 -11.02
N ARG A 49 9.80 1.38 -11.55
CA ARG A 49 9.16 1.61 -12.85
C ARG A 49 7.88 0.79 -12.98
N PHE A 50 7.03 0.86 -11.96
CA PHE A 50 5.87 0.00 -11.79
C PHE A 50 4.95 -0.05 -13.01
N GLU A 51 4.69 1.10 -13.64
CA GLU A 51 3.84 1.21 -14.83
C GLU A 51 4.32 0.34 -15.99
N GLU A 52 5.64 0.18 -16.14
CA GLU A 52 6.23 -0.68 -17.17
C GLU A 52 6.10 -2.15 -16.80
N GLN A 53 6.25 -2.48 -15.51
CA GLN A 53 6.14 -3.86 -15.02
C GLN A 53 4.73 -4.45 -15.19
N ILE A 54 3.70 -3.60 -15.18
CA ILE A 54 2.30 -4.03 -15.30
C ILE A 54 1.78 -4.00 -16.75
N GLN A 55 2.59 -3.58 -17.73
CA GLN A 55 2.14 -3.57 -19.13
C GLN A 55 1.84 -4.99 -19.61
N GLY A 56 0.60 -5.20 -20.07
CA GLY A 56 0.13 -6.50 -20.55
C GLY A 56 -0.15 -7.52 -19.44
N ALA A 57 -0.08 -7.13 -18.15
CA ALA A 57 -0.47 -8.00 -17.06
C ALA A 57 -1.99 -8.23 -17.06
N ASP A 58 -2.43 -9.48 -16.87
CA ASP A 58 -3.85 -9.81 -16.73
C ASP A 58 -4.46 -9.21 -15.45
N PHE A 59 -3.68 -9.15 -14.37
CA PHE A 59 -4.02 -8.52 -13.09
C PHE A 59 -2.78 -8.32 -12.23
N VAL A 60 -2.90 -7.46 -11.21
CA VAL A 60 -1.90 -7.25 -10.16
C VAL A 60 -2.40 -7.83 -8.84
N VAL A 61 -1.53 -8.54 -8.12
CA VAL A 61 -1.78 -8.92 -6.72
C VAL A 61 -0.97 -8.02 -5.80
N THR A 62 -1.62 -7.48 -4.78
CA THR A 62 -0.99 -6.67 -3.73
C THR A 62 -1.57 -7.01 -2.37
N GLY A 63 -1.05 -6.42 -1.30
CA GLY A 63 -1.51 -6.72 0.04
C GLY A 63 -0.95 -5.80 1.11
N GLU A 64 -1.61 -5.80 2.26
CA GLU A 64 -1.15 -5.15 3.49
C GLU A 64 -1.73 -5.87 4.72
N GLY A 65 -1.24 -5.52 5.91
CA GLY A 65 -1.67 -6.19 7.16
C GLY A 65 -3.14 -5.96 7.50
N ARG A 66 -3.67 -4.76 7.24
CA ARG A 66 -5.09 -4.44 7.44
C ARG A 66 -5.50 -3.34 6.47
N ILE A 67 -6.62 -3.57 5.79
CA ILE A 67 -7.27 -2.58 4.96
C ILE A 67 -8.43 -1.94 5.71
N ASP A 68 -8.49 -0.62 5.70
CA ASP A 68 -9.49 0.19 6.38
C ASP A 68 -9.75 1.48 5.59
N GLY A 69 -10.75 2.27 5.98
CA GLY A 69 -10.99 3.59 5.38
C GLY A 69 -9.78 4.55 5.46
N GLN A 70 -8.81 4.32 6.36
CA GLN A 70 -7.56 5.09 6.40
C GLN A 70 -6.56 4.66 5.34
N SER A 71 -6.68 3.45 4.75
CA SER A 71 -5.84 3.00 3.63
C SER A 71 -5.91 3.97 2.44
N LEU A 72 -7.02 4.72 2.29
CA LEU A 72 -7.20 5.82 1.32
C LEU A 72 -6.17 6.94 1.43
N ARG A 73 -5.49 7.07 2.58
CA ARG A 73 -4.50 8.13 2.85
C ARG A 73 -3.12 7.85 2.25
N GLY A 74 -2.95 6.79 1.45
CA GLY A 74 -1.72 6.51 0.71
C GLY A 74 -0.94 5.32 1.25
N LYS A 75 -1.65 4.26 1.68
CA LYS A 75 -1.02 2.96 1.93
C LYS A 75 -0.75 2.21 0.61
N VAL A 76 -0.01 1.10 0.72
CA VAL A 76 0.53 0.32 -0.40
C VAL A 76 -0.57 -0.07 -1.40
N VAL A 77 -1.66 -0.67 -0.92
CA VAL A 77 -2.75 -1.19 -1.78
C VAL A 77 -3.36 -0.08 -2.63
N ILE A 78 -3.61 1.10 -2.05
CA ILE A 78 -4.23 2.22 -2.76
C ILE A 78 -3.28 2.86 -3.76
N GLY A 79 -1.98 2.98 -3.44
CA GLY A 79 -0.98 3.47 -4.39
C GLY A 79 -0.91 2.57 -5.64
N VAL A 80 -0.79 1.26 -5.41
CA VAL A 80 -0.79 0.25 -6.47
C VAL A 80 -2.08 0.31 -7.30
N ALA A 81 -3.24 0.33 -6.63
CA ALA A 81 -4.54 0.34 -7.30
C ALA A 81 -4.75 1.56 -8.20
N ARG A 82 -4.32 2.75 -7.77
CA ARG A 82 -4.42 3.97 -8.58
C ARG A 82 -3.57 3.91 -9.84
N ARG A 83 -2.31 3.48 -9.72
CA ARG A 83 -1.40 3.34 -10.88
C ARG A 83 -1.90 2.26 -11.83
N ALA A 84 -2.34 1.11 -11.31
CA ALA A 84 -2.88 0.02 -12.13
C ALA A 84 -4.21 0.38 -12.82
N LYS A 85 -5.11 1.11 -12.14
CA LYS A 85 -6.36 1.62 -12.71
C LYS A 85 -6.09 2.52 -13.92
N ALA A 86 -5.08 3.39 -13.85
CA ALA A 86 -4.68 4.24 -14.98
C ALA A 86 -4.18 3.43 -16.18
N ALA A 87 -3.61 2.25 -15.96
CA ALA A 87 -3.19 1.31 -17.01
C ALA A 87 -4.30 0.33 -17.45
N GLY A 88 -5.50 0.41 -16.86
CA GLY A 88 -6.60 -0.52 -17.14
C GLY A 88 -6.38 -1.94 -16.62
N VAL A 89 -5.43 -2.15 -15.70
CA VAL A 89 -5.09 -3.46 -15.15
C VAL A 89 -5.84 -3.69 -13.84
N PRO A 90 -6.61 -4.79 -13.71
CA PRO A 90 -7.36 -5.08 -12.48
C PRO A 90 -6.42 -5.42 -11.31
N VAL A 91 -6.85 -5.09 -10.09
CA VAL A 91 -6.05 -5.26 -8.87
C VAL A 91 -6.79 -6.12 -7.86
N VAL A 92 -6.13 -7.18 -7.40
CA VAL A 92 -6.61 -8.03 -6.31
C VAL A 92 -5.77 -7.77 -5.06
N ALA A 93 -6.42 -7.35 -3.98
CA ALA A 93 -5.79 -7.17 -2.68
C ALA A 93 -5.99 -8.42 -1.81
N ILE A 94 -4.90 -8.98 -1.30
CA ILE A 94 -4.90 -10.08 -0.33
C ILE A 94 -4.32 -9.55 0.96
N VAL A 95 -5.15 -9.45 2.00
CA VAL A 95 -4.84 -8.68 3.21
C VAL A 95 -5.00 -9.51 4.49
N GLY A 96 -4.34 -9.07 5.56
CA GLY A 96 -4.44 -9.71 6.87
C GLY A 96 -5.83 -9.55 7.51
N ASP A 97 -6.42 -8.37 7.39
CA ASP A 97 -7.70 -8.01 8.00
C ASP A 97 -8.44 -6.95 7.16
N VAL A 98 -9.77 -6.93 7.24
CA VAL A 98 -10.64 -6.06 6.44
C VAL A 98 -11.62 -5.36 7.38
N ALA A 99 -11.63 -4.03 7.37
CA ALA A 99 -12.62 -3.25 8.10
C ALA A 99 -14.00 -3.33 7.43
N ASP A 100 -15.07 -3.01 8.18
CA ASP A 100 -16.44 -3.10 7.69
C ASP A 100 -16.73 -2.17 6.51
N ASP A 101 -16.19 -0.94 6.55
CA ASP A 101 -16.32 0.03 5.46
C ASP A 101 -15.03 0.15 4.66
N ILE A 102 -15.05 -0.44 3.45
CA ILE A 102 -13.99 -0.37 2.46
C ILE A 102 -14.50 0.13 1.10
N GLY A 103 -15.67 0.78 1.03
CA GLY A 103 -16.25 1.22 -0.25
C GLY A 103 -15.28 2.04 -1.10
N GLY A 104 -14.60 3.01 -0.47
CA GLY A 104 -13.62 3.86 -1.15
C GLY A 104 -12.39 3.12 -1.70
N VAL A 105 -12.09 1.91 -1.20
CA VAL A 105 -10.99 1.08 -1.73
C VAL A 105 -11.30 0.65 -3.17
N TYR A 106 -12.56 0.32 -3.45
CA TYR A 106 -13.01 -0.02 -4.80
C TYR A 106 -13.02 1.22 -5.71
N ASP A 107 -13.46 2.38 -5.20
CA ASP A 107 -13.40 3.64 -5.94
C ASP A 107 -11.98 4.00 -6.37
N ALA A 108 -11.00 3.69 -5.51
CA ALA A 108 -9.58 3.90 -5.78
C ALA A 108 -8.99 2.94 -6.84
N GLY A 109 -9.70 1.90 -7.26
CA GLY A 109 -9.30 1.01 -8.35
C GLY A 109 -9.03 -0.44 -7.98
N VAL A 110 -9.26 -0.85 -6.73
CA VAL A 110 -9.18 -2.27 -6.36
C VAL A 110 -10.37 -3.01 -6.96
N THR A 111 -10.11 -4.16 -7.59
CA THR A 111 -11.13 -5.02 -8.20
C THR A 111 -11.74 -5.98 -7.18
N ALA A 112 -10.91 -6.58 -6.33
CA ALA A 112 -11.35 -7.52 -5.30
C ALA A 112 -10.45 -7.47 -4.06
N VAL A 113 -11.03 -7.78 -2.90
CA VAL A 113 -10.32 -7.85 -1.61
C VAL A 113 -10.58 -9.20 -0.97
N PHE A 114 -9.53 -9.88 -0.54
CA PHE A 114 -9.60 -11.14 0.19
C PHE A 114 -8.87 -11.02 1.53
N SER A 115 -9.53 -11.40 2.62
CA SER A 115 -8.86 -11.62 3.90
C SER A 115 -8.21 -13.01 3.94
N ILE A 116 -6.99 -13.10 4.47
CA ILE A 116 -6.34 -14.39 4.70
C ILE A 116 -6.84 -15.07 5.98
N ASN A 117 -7.52 -14.37 6.88
CA ASN A 117 -7.96 -14.96 8.15
C ASN A 117 -9.09 -15.96 7.92
N ARG A 118 -8.82 -17.24 8.19
CA ARG A 118 -9.75 -18.36 7.97
C ARG A 118 -10.53 -18.77 9.22
N GLN A 119 -10.15 -18.27 10.38
CA GLN A 119 -10.70 -18.65 11.68
C GLN A 119 -10.84 -17.42 12.57
N ALA A 120 -11.86 -17.39 13.42
CA ALA A 120 -12.05 -16.36 14.43
C ALA A 120 -11.12 -16.64 15.63
N ILE A 121 -9.88 -16.19 15.52
CA ILE A 121 -8.82 -16.36 16.53
C ILE A 121 -8.10 -15.04 16.82
N PRO A 122 -7.45 -14.89 17.98
CA PRO A 122 -6.68 -13.69 18.29
C PRO A 122 -5.56 -13.42 17.28
N VAL A 123 -5.25 -12.13 17.05
CA VAL A 123 -4.20 -11.70 16.10
C VAL A 123 -2.83 -12.32 16.41
N SER A 124 -2.52 -12.56 17.68
CA SER A 124 -1.27 -13.24 18.10
C SER A 124 -1.15 -14.66 17.55
N GLU A 125 -2.27 -15.37 17.38
CA GLU A 125 -2.32 -16.71 16.80
C GLU A 125 -2.50 -16.66 15.28
N ALA A 126 -3.32 -15.73 14.76
CA ALA A 126 -3.49 -15.53 13.32
C ALA A 126 -2.15 -15.21 12.63
N LYS A 127 -1.32 -14.35 13.24
CA LYS A 127 0.02 -13.99 12.71
C LYS A 127 0.93 -15.19 12.49
N LYS A 128 0.91 -16.18 13.39
CA LYS A 128 1.71 -17.41 13.27
C LYS A 128 1.30 -18.26 12.08
N ARG A 129 0.09 -18.03 11.54
CA ARG A 129 -0.52 -18.78 10.45
C ARG A 129 -0.50 -18.02 9.12
N SER A 130 -0.14 -16.73 9.12
CA SER A 130 -0.30 -15.84 7.98
C SER A 130 0.34 -16.38 6.70
N GLU A 131 1.53 -16.98 6.76
CA GLU A 131 2.16 -17.56 5.58
C GLU A 131 1.32 -18.70 4.97
N ARG A 132 0.88 -19.65 5.79
CA ARG A 132 0.05 -20.77 5.33
C ARG A 132 -1.30 -20.26 4.80
N ASP A 133 -1.93 -19.36 5.54
CA ASP A 133 -3.28 -18.91 5.25
C ASP A 133 -3.29 -17.98 4.01
N TYR A 134 -2.23 -17.18 3.80
CA TYR A 134 -1.99 -16.43 2.55
C TYR A 134 -1.85 -17.39 1.36
N ARG A 135 -0.99 -18.42 1.48
CA ARG A 135 -0.81 -19.44 0.43
C ARG A 135 -2.14 -20.11 0.07
N MET A 136 -2.92 -20.51 1.06
CA MET A 136 -4.23 -21.13 0.84
C MET A 136 -5.23 -20.18 0.15
N THR A 137 -5.20 -18.90 0.50
CA THR A 137 -6.07 -17.88 -0.11
C THR A 137 -5.72 -17.68 -1.58
N VAL A 138 -4.44 -17.53 -1.90
CA VAL A 138 -3.96 -17.45 -3.30
C VAL A 138 -4.32 -18.70 -4.08
N GLN A 139 -4.10 -19.89 -3.52
CA GLN A 139 -4.46 -21.16 -4.19
C GLN A 139 -5.95 -21.22 -4.51
N ASN A 140 -6.83 -20.80 -3.61
CA ASN A 140 -8.27 -20.81 -3.86
C ASN A 140 -8.68 -19.79 -4.92
N MET A 141 -8.07 -18.59 -4.90
CA MET A 141 -8.27 -17.60 -5.95
C MET A 141 -7.87 -18.15 -7.32
N VAL A 142 -6.70 -18.78 -7.43
CA VAL A 142 -6.23 -19.39 -8.69
C VAL A 142 -7.14 -20.53 -9.13
N ARG A 143 -7.58 -21.42 -8.22
CA ARG A 143 -8.55 -22.49 -8.54
C ARG A 143 -9.84 -21.92 -9.12
N LEU A 144 -10.37 -20.84 -8.53
CA LEU A 144 -11.56 -20.15 -9.03
C LEU A 144 -11.32 -19.58 -10.43
N LEU A 145 -10.18 -18.91 -10.65
CA LEU A 145 -9.84 -18.34 -11.97
C LEU A 145 -9.72 -19.43 -13.04
N LEU A 146 -9.11 -20.58 -12.73
CA LEU A 146 -9.00 -21.70 -13.65
C LEU A 146 -10.37 -22.28 -13.98
N ALA A 147 -11.20 -22.57 -12.97
CA ALA A 147 -12.56 -23.06 -13.18
C ALA A 147 -13.41 -22.08 -14.00
N ALA A 148 -13.21 -20.77 -13.80
CA ALA A 148 -13.93 -19.74 -14.54
C ALA A 148 -13.56 -19.65 -16.03
N ARG A 149 -12.38 -20.15 -16.43
CA ARG A 149 -12.00 -20.24 -17.86
C ARG A 149 -12.82 -21.30 -18.58
N ASP A 150 -13.19 -22.37 -17.88
CA ASP A 150 -13.93 -23.50 -18.42
C ASP A 150 -15.44 -23.24 -18.53
N PHE A 151 -15.94 -22.13 -17.94
CA PHE A 151 -17.33 -21.67 -18.13
C PHE A 151 -17.56 -20.91 -19.44
N ARG A 152 -16.54 -20.78 -20.30
CA ARG A 152 -16.65 -20.14 -21.61
C ARG A 152 -17.02 -21.13 -22.70
#